data_AF-A0A1V3C695-F1
#
_entry.id   AF-A0A1V3C695-F1
#
_cell.length_a   1.000
_cell.length_b   1.000
_cell.length_c   1.000
_cell.angle_alpha   90.00
_cell.angle_beta   90.00
_cell.angle_gamma   90.00
#
_symmetry.space_group_name_H-M   'P 1'
#
loop_
_entity.id
_entity.type
_entity.pdbx_description
1 polymer ?
#
loop_
_entity_poly.entity_id
_entity_poly.type
_entity_poly.pdbx_seq_one_letter_code
_entity_poly.pdbx_strand_id
1 'polypeptide(L)'
;MADVRVRTAFPSDHPRVVAVCDDWWGRPVAHILPRLFLDHFHTTSLIAEVEGELAGFLVGFPSPSVPGEAYVHFAGVAPEHRGAGLASRLYDRFTGGARAEGRTVVRAVTSPANECSIAFHRSYGFEVTGPHTDYDGPGTDRMVFTLRLGE
;
A
#
# COMPACT_ATOMS: atom_id res chain seq x y z
N MET A 1 -17.59 19.79 -1.39
CA MET A 1 -16.89 18.49 -1.41
C MET A 1 -15.51 18.76 -0.84
N ALA A 2 -15.05 17.95 0.11
CA ALA A 2 -13.71 18.14 0.67
C ALA A 2 -12.67 18.02 -0.45
N ASP A 3 -11.63 18.86 -0.42
CA ASP A 3 -10.55 18.77 -1.40
C ASP A 3 -9.73 17.50 -1.14
N VAL A 4 -9.76 16.56 -2.09
CA VAL A 4 -9.06 15.27 -2.00
C VAL A 4 -8.02 15.19 -3.10
N ARG A 5 -6.75 15.10 -2.70
CA ARG A 5 -5.62 15.05 -3.62
C ARG A 5 -4.81 13.77 -3.41
N VAL A 6 -4.52 13.07 -4.50
CA VAL A 6 -3.50 12.01 -4.52
C VAL A 6 -2.29 12.52 -5.31
N ARG A 7 -1.11 12.46 -4.71
CA ARG A 7 0.15 12.90 -5.32
C ARG A 7 1.25 11.88 -5.11
N THR A 8 2.28 11.94 -5.94
CA THR A 8 3.55 11.24 -5.69
C THR A 8 4.16 11.71 -4.37
N ALA A 9 4.77 10.78 -3.65
CA ALA A 9 5.48 11.08 -2.41
C ALA A 9 6.81 11.83 -2.68
N PHE A 10 7.28 12.53 -1.67
CA PHE A 10 8.64 13.07 -1.59
C PHE A 10 9.39 12.39 -0.42
N PRO A 11 10.73 12.37 -0.42
CA PRO A 11 11.50 11.86 0.72
C PRO A 11 11.15 12.54 2.05
N SER A 12 10.74 13.82 2.00
CA SER A 12 10.29 14.60 3.16
C SER A 12 8.94 14.15 3.74
N ASP A 13 8.16 13.31 3.04
CA ASP A 13 6.92 12.75 3.58
C ASP A 13 7.17 11.62 4.59
N HIS A 14 8.38 11.04 4.64
CA HIS A 14 8.71 9.94 5.57
C HIS A 14 8.38 10.23 7.03
N PRO A 15 8.85 11.34 7.65
CA PRO A 15 8.51 11.64 9.03
C PRO A 15 7.01 11.83 9.24
N ARG A 16 6.26 12.38 8.26
CA ARG A 16 4.81 12.57 8.35
C ARG A 16 4.08 11.23 8.37
N VAL A 17 4.48 10.29 7.51
CA VAL A 17 3.88 8.95 7.43
C VAL A 17 4.21 8.14 8.69
N VAL A 18 5.48 8.11 9.10
CA VAL A 18 5.89 7.37 10.30
C VAL A 18 5.21 7.87 11.56
N ALA A 19 4.99 9.20 11.68
CA ALA A 19 4.32 9.79 12.84
C ALA A 19 2.87 9.32 13.06
N VAL A 20 2.18 8.87 12.00
CA VAL A 20 0.78 8.43 12.09
C VAL A 20 0.60 6.91 12.10
N CYS A 21 1.65 6.16 11.76
CA CYS A 21 1.59 4.71 11.55
C CYS A 21 1.04 3.94 12.75
N ASP A 22 1.61 4.16 13.94
CA ASP A 22 1.26 3.40 15.14
C ASP A 22 -0.17 3.74 15.61
N ASP A 23 -0.55 5.01 15.52
CA ASP A 23 -1.89 5.49 15.89
C ASP A 23 -2.97 4.95 14.95
N TRP A 24 -2.73 4.97 13.63
CA TRP A 24 -3.69 4.45 12.65
C TRP A 24 -3.91 2.94 12.76
N TRP A 25 -2.90 2.21 13.22
CA TRP A 25 -2.96 0.75 13.45
C TRP A 25 -3.30 0.35 14.89
N GLY A 26 -3.25 1.28 15.85
CA GLY A 26 -3.41 1.00 17.28
C GLY A 26 -2.31 0.10 17.87
N ARG A 27 -1.17 -0.04 17.19
CA ARG A 27 -0.03 -0.88 17.61
C ARG A 27 1.25 -0.46 16.87
N PRO A 28 2.45 -0.79 17.39
CA PRO A 28 3.71 -0.48 16.73
C PRO A 28 3.84 -1.14 15.35
N VAL A 29 3.83 -0.33 14.29
CA VAL A 29 4.03 -0.73 12.88
C VAL A 29 4.94 0.22 12.13
N ALA A 30 5.31 1.37 12.69
CA ALA A 30 6.22 2.34 12.09
C ALA A 30 7.53 1.72 11.57
N HIS A 31 8.05 0.71 12.27
CA HIS A 31 9.26 -0.04 11.89
C HIS A 31 9.16 -0.76 10.53
N ILE A 32 7.95 -0.99 10.01
CA ILE A 32 7.71 -1.59 8.69
C ILE A 32 8.09 -0.62 7.57
N LEU A 33 8.18 0.69 7.84
CA LEU A 33 8.60 1.69 6.85
C LEU A 33 9.95 2.34 7.18
N PRO A 34 11.08 1.62 7.04
CA PRO A 34 12.41 2.21 7.04
C PRO A 34 12.53 3.36 6.03
N ARG A 35 13.38 4.35 6.37
CA ARG A 35 13.64 5.56 5.57
C ARG A 35 13.90 5.28 4.09
N LEU A 36 14.63 4.20 3.81
CA LEU A 36 15.02 3.78 2.46
C LEU A 36 13.84 3.77 1.46
N PHE A 37 12.63 3.46 1.93
CA PHE A 37 11.48 3.36 1.03
C PHE A 37 11.10 4.69 0.39
N LEU A 38 11.13 5.79 1.14
CA LEU A 38 10.87 7.12 0.57
C LEU A 38 12.15 7.84 0.15
N ASP A 39 13.34 7.35 0.49
CA ASP A 39 14.57 7.85 -0.12
C ASP A 39 14.74 7.31 -1.56
N HIS A 40 14.34 6.07 -1.83
CA HIS A 40 14.59 5.39 -3.11
C HIS A 40 13.35 5.09 -3.96
N PHE A 41 12.19 4.91 -3.34
CA PHE A 41 10.95 4.51 -4.04
C PHE A 41 9.82 5.54 -3.91
N HIS A 42 10.14 6.79 -3.58
CA HIS A 42 9.11 7.83 -3.44
C HIS A 42 8.39 8.14 -4.77
N THR A 43 9.05 7.98 -5.92
CA THR A 43 8.48 8.29 -7.24
C THR A 43 7.31 7.38 -7.62
N THR A 44 7.26 6.17 -7.05
CA THR A 44 6.20 5.16 -7.23
C THR A 44 5.32 5.01 -5.99
N SER A 45 5.65 5.73 -4.92
CA SER A 45 4.84 5.85 -3.71
C SER A 45 3.92 7.07 -3.78
N LEU A 46 2.80 7.02 -3.06
CA LEU A 46 1.71 7.97 -3.14
C LEU A 46 1.30 8.46 -1.76
N ILE A 47 0.93 9.73 -1.71
CA ILE A 47 0.32 10.39 -0.56
C ILE A 47 -1.08 10.84 -0.97
N ALA A 48 -2.04 10.57 -0.10
CA ALA A 48 -3.39 11.08 -0.19
C ALA A 48 -3.59 12.16 0.89
N GLU A 49 -4.06 13.32 0.48
CA GLU A 49 -4.35 14.46 1.34
C GLU A 49 -5.85 14.83 1.26
N VAL A 50 -6.44 15.17 2.41
CA VAL A 50 -7.79 15.73 2.52
C VAL A 50 -7.66 17.09 3.21
N GLU A 51 -8.10 18.16 2.55
CA GLU A 51 -7.91 19.54 3.03
C GLU A 51 -6.43 19.88 3.34
N GLY A 52 -5.50 19.29 2.57
CA GLY A 52 -4.05 19.47 2.74
C GLY A 52 -3.40 18.57 3.81
N GLU A 53 -4.20 17.86 4.61
CA GLU A 53 -3.72 16.98 5.68
C GLU A 53 -3.53 15.54 5.22
N LEU A 54 -2.54 14.84 5.79
CA LEU A 54 -2.24 13.46 5.44
C LEU A 54 -3.42 12.55 5.82
N ALA A 55 -4.09 12.01 4.80
CA ALA A 55 -5.27 11.16 4.96
C ALA A 55 -5.02 9.70 4.54
N GLY A 56 -3.96 9.45 3.79
CA GLY A 56 -3.53 8.11 3.42
C GLY A 56 -2.20 8.09 2.68
N PHE A 57 -1.66 6.89 2.51
CA PHE A 57 -0.43 6.67 1.75
C PHE A 57 -0.42 5.27 1.14
N LEU A 58 0.39 5.10 0.10
CA LEU A 58 0.72 3.81 -0.50
C LEU A 58 2.21 3.83 -0.86
N VAL A 59 2.97 2.91 -0.30
CA VAL A 59 4.38 2.69 -0.60
C VAL A 59 4.50 1.42 -1.43
N GLY A 60 4.99 1.57 -2.65
CA GLY A 60 5.15 0.46 -3.58
C GLY A 60 6.19 0.78 -4.64
N PHE A 61 6.64 -0.24 -5.35
CA PHE A 61 7.74 -0.15 -6.32
C PHE A 61 7.67 -1.27 -7.36
N PRO A 62 8.23 -1.09 -8.56
CA PRO A 62 8.43 -2.17 -9.51
C PRO A 62 9.47 -3.16 -8.97
N SER A 63 9.25 -4.45 -9.21
CA SER A 63 10.23 -5.48 -8.87
C SER A 63 11.40 -5.46 -9.87
N PRO A 64 12.66 -5.29 -9.42
CA PRO A 64 13.81 -5.35 -10.31
C PRO A 64 14.13 -6.79 -10.77
N SER A 65 13.77 -7.80 -9.97
CA SER A 65 14.05 -9.22 -10.28
C SER A 65 12.92 -9.90 -11.04
N VAL A 66 11.71 -9.37 -10.99
CA VAL A 66 10.53 -9.89 -11.68
C VAL A 66 9.89 -8.75 -12.50
N PRO A 67 10.37 -8.49 -13.73
CA PRO A 67 10.01 -7.28 -14.48
C PRO A 67 8.51 -7.05 -14.72
N GLY A 68 7.69 -8.10 -14.71
CA GLY A 68 6.24 -8.00 -14.85
C GLY A 68 5.50 -7.59 -13.57
N GLU A 69 6.19 -7.53 -12.42
CA GLU A 69 5.55 -7.30 -11.12
C GLU A 69 5.86 -5.90 -10.57
N ALA A 70 4.85 -5.30 -9.95
CA ALA A 70 5.01 -4.26 -8.96
C ALA A 70 4.53 -4.77 -7.59
N TYR A 71 5.09 -4.23 -6.52
CA TYR A 71 4.83 -4.67 -5.15
C TYR A 71 4.34 -3.50 -4.31
N VAL A 72 3.20 -3.64 -3.65
CA VAL A 72 2.76 -2.73 -2.61
C VAL A 72 3.27 -3.24 -1.28
N HIS A 73 4.22 -2.50 -0.70
CA HIS A 73 4.85 -2.83 0.57
C HIS A 73 3.97 -2.44 1.74
N PHE A 74 3.46 -1.21 1.73
CA PHE A 74 2.72 -0.68 2.87
C PHE A 74 1.73 0.40 2.45
N ALA A 75 0.47 0.26 2.85
CA ALA A 75 -0.58 1.23 2.52
C ALA A 75 -1.52 1.41 3.71
N GLY A 76 -1.92 2.65 3.95
CA GLY A 76 -2.75 3.04 5.08
C GLY A 76 -3.67 4.21 4.76
N VAL A 77 -4.82 4.24 5.44
CA VAL A 77 -5.78 5.35 5.40
C VAL A 77 -6.15 5.72 6.83
N ALA A 78 -6.19 7.02 7.10
CA ALA A 78 -6.58 7.59 8.38
C ALA A 78 -7.94 7.02 8.82
N PRO A 79 -8.11 6.59 10.09
CA PRO A 79 -9.35 6.00 10.58
C PRO A 79 -10.63 6.77 10.20
N GLU A 80 -10.60 8.09 10.31
CA GLU A 80 -11.67 9.04 10.00
C GLU A 80 -12.00 9.15 8.50
N HIS A 81 -11.12 8.68 7.62
CA HIS A 81 -11.29 8.69 6.17
C HIS A 81 -11.53 7.30 5.56
N ARG A 82 -11.70 6.26 6.40
CA ARG A 82 -12.05 4.91 5.95
C ARG A 82 -13.46 4.88 5.38
N GLY A 83 -13.69 4.02 4.38
CA GLY A 83 -14.98 3.93 3.68
C GLY A 83 -15.27 5.07 2.69
N ALA A 84 -14.41 6.10 2.61
CA ALA A 84 -14.57 7.22 1.66
C ALA A 84 -13.92 6.96 0.27
N GLY A 85 -13.47 5.73 0.00
CA GLY A 85 -12.84 5.35 -1.28
C GLY A 85 -11.39 5.81 -1.46
N LEU A 86 -10.74 6.34 -0.42
CA LEU A 86 -9.37 6.87 -0.53
C LEU A 86 -8.33 5.78 -0.86
N ALA A 87 -8.47 4.60 -0.28
CA ALA A 87 -7.63 3.45 -0.59
C ALA A 87 -7.75 3.05 -2.07
N SER A 88 -8.98 3.00 -2.62
CA SER A 88 -9.19 2.72 -4.04
C SER A 88 -8.47 3.73 -4.93
N ARG A 89 -8.56 5.04 -4.64
CA ARG A 89 -7.87 6.09 -5.40
C ARG A 89 -6.35 5.93 -5.38
N LEU A 90 -5.77 5.54 -4.24
CA LEU A 90 -4.34 5.26 -4.12
C LEU A 90 -3.94 4.07 -5.01
N TYR A 91 -4.70 2.97 -4.93
CA TYR A 91 -4.43 1.78 -5.74
C TYR A 91 -4.69 2.00 -7.24
N ASP A 92 -5.70 2.78 -7.62
CA ASP A 92 -5.97 3.12 -9.03
C ASP A 92 -4.78 3.87 -9.63
N ARG A 93 -4.26 4.87 -8.89
CA ARG A 93 -3.08 5.63 -9.32
C ARG A 93 -1.83 4.75 -9.39
N PHE A 94 -1.60 3.89 -8.40
CA PHE A 94 -0.46 2.98 -8.38
C PHE A 94 -0.52 1.96 -9.52
N THR A 95 -1.65 1.28 -9.69
CA THR A 95 -1.84 0.28 -10.74
C THR A 95 -1.83 0.90 -12.13
N GLY A 96 -2.32 2.14 -12.31
CA GLY A 96 -2.17 2.90 -13.55
C GLY A 96 -0.70 3.20 -13.89
N GLY A 97 0.10 3.60 -12.90
CA GLY A 97 1.55 3.78 -13.06
C GLY A 97 2.27 2.48 -13.40
N ALA A 98 1.93 1.39 -12.70
CA ALA A 98 2.47 0.07 -12.96
C ALA A 98 2.16 -0.41 -14.40
N ARG A 99 0.93 -0.23 -14.89
CA ARG A 99 0.58 -0.52 -16.30
C ARG A 99 1.41 0.32 -17.28
N ALA A 100 1.56 1.62 -17.02
CA ALA A 100 2.34 2.51 -17.88
C ALA A 100 3.82 2.13 -17.97
N GLU A 101 4.36 1.48 -16.94
CA GLU A 101 5.71 0.91 -16.91
C GLU A 101 5.80 -0.54 -17.46
N GLY A 102 4.72 -1.08 -18.02
CA GLY A 102 4.69 -2.42 -18.59
C GLY A 102 4.58 -3.56 -17.56
N ARG A 103 4.17 -3.26 -16.32
CA ARG A 103 3.89 -4.30 -15.32
C ARG A 103 2.52 -4.93 -15.61
N THR A 104 2.42 -6.23 -15.39
CA THR A 104 1.22 -7.04 -15.62
C THR A 104 0.60 -7.56 -14.33
N VAL A 105 1.31 -7.45 -13.20
CA VAL A 105 0.84 -7.96 -11.90
C VAL A 105 1.22 -6.99 -10.79
N VAL A 106 0.30 -6.79 -9.84
CA VAL A 106 0.58 -6.17 -8.53
C VAL A 106 0.48 -7.20 -7.42
N ARG A 107 1.49 -7.24 -6.56
CA ARG A 107 1.58 -8.12 -5.39
C ARG A 107 1.51 -7.31 -4.10
N ALA A 108 0.98 -7.93 -3.05
CA ALA A 108 1.04 -7.44 -1.68
C ALA A 108 0.85 -8.62 -0.72
N VAL A 109 1.16 -8.42 0.56
CA VAL A 109 0.89 -9.42 1.61
C VAL A 109 0.31 -8.76 2.85
N THR A 110 -0.38 -9.54 3.67
CA THR A 110 -0.79 -9.09 5.01
C THR A 110 -0.87 -10.25 6.01
N SER A 111 -0.99 -9.94 7.29
CA SER A 111 -1.23 -10.96 8.32
C SER A 111 -2.64 -11.55 8.19
N PRO A 112 -2.85 -12.87 8.45
CA PRO A 112 -4.18 -13.48 8.43
C PRO A 112 -5.21 -12.80 9.33
N ALA A 113 -4.77 -12.15 10.41
CA ALA A 113 -5.64 -11.40 11.33
C ALA A 113 -6.12 -10.04 10.77
N ASN A 114 -5.60 -9.58 9.62
CA ASN A 114 -5.95 -8.29 9.04
C ASN A 114 -7.17 -8.41 8.11
N GLU A 115 -8.32 -8.73 8.69
CA GLU A 115 -9.58 -8.96 7.97
C GLU A 115 -10.01 -7.75 7.13
N CYS A 116 -9.78 -6.53 7.63
CA CYS A 116 -10.08 -5.29 6.91
C CYS A 116 -9.27 -5.19 5.60
N SER A 117 -7.97 -5.45 5.66
CA SER A 117 -7.11 -5.47 4.47
C SER A 117 -7.55 -6.58 3.50
N ILE A 118 -7.82 -7.79 4.00
CA ILE A 118 -8.27 -8.92 3.17
C ILE A 118 -9.58 -8.56 2.44
N ALA A 119 -10.56 -7.99 3.15
CA ALA A 119 -11.84 -7.60 2.58
C ALA A 119 -11.69 -6.49 1.52
N PHE A 120 -10.86 -5.47 1.81
CA PHE A 120 -10.56 -4.40 0.85
C PHE A 120 -9.88 -4.94 -0.42
N HIS A 121 -8.84 -5.76 -0.29
CA HIS A 121 -8.12 -6.27 -1.46
C HIS A 121 -9.00 -7.17 -2.31
N ARG A 122 -9.84 -8.03 -1.69
CA ARG A 122 -10.85 -8.82 -2.41
C ARG A 122 -11.83 -7.94 -3.17
N SER A 123 -12.38 -6.90 -2.53
CA SER A 123 -13.36 -6.01 -3.19
C SER A 123 -12.74 -5.15 -4.29
N TYR A 124 -11.45 -4.81 -4.16
CA TYR A 124 -10.69 -4.11 -5.19
C TYR A 124 -10.40 -5.00 -6.42
N GLY A 125 -10.38 -6.33 -6.25
CA GLY A 125 -10.17 -7.29 -7.33
C GLY A 125 -8.89 -8.11 -7.24
N PHE A 126 -8.19 -8.10 -6.10
CA PHE A 126 -7.09 -9.02 -5.86
C PHE A 126 -7.60 -10.44 -5.62
N GLU A 127 -6.92 -11.41 -6.23
CA GLU A 127 -6.93 -12.78 -5.76
C GLU A 127 -6.20 -12.85 -4.41
N VAL A 128 -6.81 -13.48 -3.42
CA VAL A 128 -6.26 -13.62 -2.06
C VAL A 128 -6.10 -15.09 -1.71
N THR A 129 -4.86 -15.51 -1.47
CA THR A 129 -4.50 -16.90 -1.12
C THR A 129 -3.81 -16.97 0.25
N GLY A 130 -3.82 -18.14 0.86
CA GLY A 130 -3.25 -18.39 2.19
C GLY A 130 -4.30 -18.78 3.24
N PRO A 131 -3.91 -18.82 4.53
CA PRO A 131 -2.61 -18.43 5.07
C PRO A 131 -1.48 -19.34 4.56
N HIS A 132 -0.38 -18.72 4.14
CA HIS A 132 0.87 -19.40 3.84
C HIS A 132 1.71 -19.41 5.11
N THR A 133 2.02 -20.61 5.61
CA THR A 133 2.71 -20.81 6.89
C THR A 133 4.16 -20.34 6.82
N ASP A 134 4.64 -19.69 7.88
CA ASP A 134 6.04 -19.26 8.03
C ASP A 134 6.57 -18.37 6.87
N TYR A 135 5.67 -17.65 6.18
CA TYR A 135 5.99 -16.90 4.96
C TYR A 135 7.09 -15.84 5.17
N ASP A 136 6.99 -15.06 6.26
CA ASP A 136 8.00 -14.07 6.65
C ASP A 136 8.92 -14.61 7.77
N GLY A 137 9.07 -15.94 7.85
CA GLY A 137 9.83 -16.63 8.89
C GLY A 137 8.96 -17.35 9.93
N PRO A 138 9.58 -18.09 10.86
CA PRO A 138 8.87 -18.96 11.81
C PRO A 138 7.75 -18.24 12.58
N GLY A 139 6.55 -18.81 12.58
CA GLY A 139 5.34 -18.29 13.20
C GLY A 139 4.74 -17.06 12.51
N THR A 140 5.25 -16.67 11.34
CA THR A 140 4.91 -15.41 10.69
C THR A 140 4.17 -15.64 9.37
N ASP A 141 2.95 -16.14 9.49
CA ASP A 141 2.07 -16.46 8.36
C ASP A 141 1.62 -15.22 7.59
N ARG A 142 1.33 -15.40 6.30
CA ARG A 142 0.82 -14.33 5.42
C ARG A 142 -0.32 -14.78 4.53
N MET A 143 -1.23 -13.85 4.27
CA MET A 143 -2.09 -13.87 3.10
C MET A 143 -1.36 -13.19 1.95
N VAL A 144 -1.37 -13.81 0.78
CA VAL A 144 -0.72 -13.29 -0.44
C VAL A 144 -1.79 -12.76 -1.38
N PHE A 145 -1.62 -11.53 -1.83
CA PHE A 145 -2.52 -10.82 -2.73
C PHE A 145 -1.91 -10.71 -4.12
N THR A 146 -2.68 -11.06 -5.15
CA THR A 146 -2.28 -10.95 -6.56
C THR A 146 -3.37 -10.25 -7.37
N LEU A 147 -3.04 -9.12 -7.97
CA LEU A 147 -3.90 -8.43 -8.93
C LEU A 147 -3.27 -8.53 -10.30
N ARG A 148 -3.98 -9.11 -11.27
CA ARG A 148 -3.56 -9.08 -12.68
C ARG A 148 -4.03 -7.76 -13.29
N LEU A 149 -3.09 -7.01 -13.82
CA LEU A 149 -3.35 -5.81 -14.59
C LEU A 149 -3.68 -6.31 -16.01
N GLY A 150 -4.96 -6.31 -16.38
CA GLY A 150 -5.38 -6.61 -17.75
C GLY A 150 -4.67 -5.70 -18.77
N GLU A 151 -4.66 -6.14 -20.03
CA GLU A 151 -4.17 -5.36 -21.17
C GLU A 151 -4.91 -4.02 -21.33
#